data_AF-A0A7J7IZU8-F1
#
_entry.id   AF-A0A7J7IZU8-F1
#
_cell.length_a   1.000
_cell.length_b   1.000
_cell.length_c   1.000
_cell.angle_alpha   90.00
_cell.angle_beta   90.00
_cell.angle_gamma   90.00
#
_symmetry.space_group_name_H-M   'P 1'
#
loop_
_entity.id
_entity.type
_entity.pdbx_description
1 polymer ?
#
loop_
_entity_poly.entity_id
_entity_poly.type
_entity_poly.pdbx_seq_one_letter_code
_entity_poly.pdbx_strand_id
1 'polypeptide(L)' 'MLSIVVCHLVGISFQTIEKDCLSEQLGNISDADLKMWISKYGWEDKGDSVFITNQEELVKTKKITEKISFDSK' A
#
# COMPACT_ATOMS: atom_id res chain seq x y z
N MET A 1 0.39 -15.08 9.74
CA MET A 1 1.59 -15.03 8.87
C MET A 1 1.29 -14.48 7.47
N LEU A 2 0.03 -14.44 6.99
CA LEU A 2 -0.33 -13.95 5.64
C LEU A 2 -0.58 -12.43 5.53
N SER A 3 -0.98 -11.74 6.60
CA SER A 3 -1.53 -10.37 6.52
C SER A 3 -0.51 -9.28 6.14
N ILE A 4 0.78 -9.47 6.42
CA ILE A 4 1.82 -8.46 6.14
C ILE A 4 2.10 -8.32 4.64
N VAL A 5 2.04 -9.43 3.90
CA VAL A 5 2.36 -9.46 2.46
C VAL A 5 1.24 -8.80 1.68
N VAL A 6 -0.01 -9.08 2.06
CA VAL A 6 -1.20 -8.47 1.44
C VAL A 6 -1.19 -6.95 1.62
N CYS A 7 -0.95 -6.44 2.83
CA CYS A 7 -0.86 -4.99 3.06
C CYS A 7 0.27 -4.34 2.23
N HIS A 8 1.40 -5.04 2.08
CA HIS A 8 2.54 -4.55 1.31
C HIS A 8 2.26 -4.54 -0.20
N LEU A 9 1.63 -5.60 -0.72
CA LEU A 9 1.21 -5.69 -2.12
C LEU A 9 0.15 -4.63 -2.42
N VAL A 10 -0.83 -4.46 -1.54
CA VAL A 10 -1.85 -3.42 -1.67
C VAL A 10 -1.21 -2.03 -1.71
N GLY A 11 -0.19 -1.77 -0.88
CA GLY A 11 0.56 -0.51 -0.91
C GLY A 11 1.45 -0.28 -2.14
N ILE A 12 1.77 -1.32 -2.91
CA ILE A 12 2.50 -1.17 -4.18
C ILE A 12 1.53 -1.08 -5.36
N SER A 13 0.42 -1.82 -5.31
CA SER A 13 -0.54 -1.95 -6.41
C SER A 13 -1.65 -0.91 -6.40
N PHE A 14 -2.03 -0.37 -5.23
CA PHE A 14 -3.16 0.53 -5.07
C PHE A 14 -2.74 1.84 -4.40
N GLN A 15 -3.17 2.96 -4.99
CA GLN A 15 -3.07 4.28 -4.37
C GLN A 15 -4.21 4.51 -3.36
N THR A 16 -5.41 4.11 -3.77
CA THR A 16 -6.64 4.15 -2.96
C THR A 16 -7.40 2.85 -3.22
N ILE A 17 -7.97 2.25 -2.18
CA ILE A 17 -8.76 1.01 -2.24
C ILE A 17 -10.06 1.17 -1.45
N GLU A 18 -11.16 0.59 -1.92
CA GLU A 18 -12.42 0.58 -1.18
C GLU A 18 -12.32 -0.29 0.08
N LYS A 19 -13.04 0.08 1.15
CA LYS A 19 -13.00 -0.67 2.41
C LYS A 19 -13.45 -2.11 2.27
N ASP A 20 -14.53 -2.35 1.52
CA ASP A 20 -15.02 -3.68 1.22
C ASP A 20 -13.96 -4.52 0.50
N CYS A 21 -13.33 -3.97 -0.53
CA CYS A 21 -12.28 -4.65 -1.28
C CYS A 21 -11.06 -4.96 -0.39
N LEU A 22 -10.65 -4.02 0.46
CA LEU A 22 -9.55 -4.22 1.42
C LEU A 22 -9.88 -5.31 2.45
N SER A 23 -11.11 -5.32 2.95
CA SER A 23 -11.65 -6.36 3.83
C SER A 23 -11.54 -7.73 3.17
N GLU A 24 -12.01 -7.87 1.92
CA GLU A 24 -11.97 -9.13 1.16
C GLU A 24 -10.53 -9.61 0.97
N GLN A 25 -9.61 -8.72 0.58
CA GLN A 25 -8.18 -9.05 0.41
C GLN A 25 -7.53 -9.52 1.72
N LEU A 26 -7.98 -9.00 2.86
CA LEU A 26 -7.50 -9.39 4.19
C LEU A 26 -8.19 -10.64 4.76
N GLY A 27 -9.13 -11.23 4.02
CA GLY A 27 -9.85 -12.44 4.42
C GLY A 27 -11.20 -12.17 5.08
N ASN A 28 -11.89 -11.11 4.64
CA ASN A 28 -13.20 -10.68 5.11
C ASN A 28 -13.19 -10.35 6.62
N ILE A 29 -12.22 -9.52 7.02
CA ILE A 29 -12.05 -9.09 8.40
C ILE A 29 -13.13 -8.08 8.82
N SER A 30 -13.39 -7.96 10.12
CA SER A 30 -14.37 -6.99 10.63
C SER A 30 -13.87 -5.55 10.47
N ASP A 31 -14.79 -4.59 10.36
CA ASP A 31 -14.49 -3.15 10.33
C ASP A 31 -13.57 -2.67 11.47
N ALA A 32 -13.70 -3.29 12.65
CA ALA A 32 -12.85 -3.00 13.80
C ALA A 32 -11.39 -3.38 13.55
N ASP A 33 -11.15 -4.56 12.96
CA ASP A 33 -9.82 -5.01 12.56
C ASP A 33 -9.30 -4.15 11.41
N LEU A 34 -10.14 -3.84 10.42
CA LEU A 34 -9.79 -2.98 9.29
C LEU A 34 -9.26 -1.63 9.77
N LYS A 35 -9.95 -0.98 10.71
CA LYS A 35 -9.49 0.27 11.35
C LYS A 35 -8.18 0.10 12.10
N MET A 36 -7.97 -1.03 12.77
CA MET A 36 -6.70 -1.34 13.42
C MET A 36 -5.57 -1.42 12.38
N TRP A 37 -5.80 -2.06 11.22
CA TRP A 37 -4.84 -2.14 10.13
C TRP A 37 -4.55 -0.78 9.49
N ILE A 38 -5.59 0.01 9.21
CA ILE A 38 -5.48 1.38 8.70
C ILE A 38 -4.58 2.22 9.62
N SER A 39 -4.88 2.22 10.93
CA SER A 39 -4.08 2.95 11.92
C SER A 39 -2.66 2.40 12.06
N LYS A 40 -2.48 1.08 11.94
CA LYS A 40 -1.18 0.42 12.10
C LYS A 40 -0.23 0.69 10.93
N TYR A 41 -0.78 0.84 9.73
CA TYR A 41 -0.02 1.09 8.50
C TYR A 41 0.01 2.57 8.11
N GLY A 42 -0.68 3.44 8.86
CA GLY A 42 -0.71 4.87 8.58
C GLY A 42 -1.53 5.23 7.34
N TRP A 43 -2.52 4.41 7.00
CA TRP A 43 -3.43 4.68 5.88
C TRP A 43 -4.47 5.73 6.26
N GLU A 44 -4.95 6.48 5.28
CA GLU A 44 -5.93 7.55 5.48
C GLU A 44 -7.33 7.04 5.16
N ASP A 45 -8.22 7.02 6.15
CA ASP A 45 -9.62 6.66 5.96
C ASP A 45 -10.38 7.82 5.29
N LYS A 46 -10.91 7.59 4.08
CA LYS A 46 -11.71 8.56 3.31
C LYS A 46 -13.23 8.31 3.43
N GLY A 47 -13.68 7.47 4.36
CA GLY A 47 -15.09 7.06 4.46
C GLY A 47 -15.35 5.75 3.69
N ASP A 48 -15.67 5.83 2.40
CA ASP A 48 -15.92 4.63 1.57
C ASP A 48 -14.63 3.97 1.05
N SER A 49 -13.52 4.71 1.07
CA SER A 49 -12.22 4.23 0.59
C SER A 49 -11.10 4.54 1.58
N VAL A 50 -9.98 3.86 1.40
CA VAL A 50 -8.77 3.98 2.20
C VAL A 50 -7.65 4.41 1.26
N PHE A 51 -7.03 5.54 1.57
CA PHE A 51 -5.84 6.01 0.89
C PHE A 51 -4.62 5.32 1.50
N ILE A 52 -3.90 4.59 0.67
CA ILE A 52 -2.80 3.73 1.10
C ILE A 52 -1.48 4.48 1.02
N THR A 53 -1.13 4.98 -0.17
CA THR A 53 0.06 5.79 -0.41
C THR A 53 0.00 6.46 -1.79
N ASN A 54 0.66 7.60 -1.95
CA ASN A 54 0.78 8.24 -3.26
C ASN A 54 1.84 7.51 -4.11
N GLN A 55 1.42 6.79 -5.14
CA GLN A 55 2.32 6.08 -6.06
C GLN A 55 3.33 7.00 -6.79
N GLU A 56 3.08 8.31 -6.84
CA GLU A 56 4.02 9.29 -7.42
C GLU A 56 5.31 9.47 -6.60
N GLU A 57 5.29 9.19 -5.29
CA GLU A 57 6.52 9.21 -4.46
C GLU A 57 7.42 8.00 -4.74
N LEU A 58 6.85 6.84 -5.07
CA LEU A 58 7.59 5.61 -5.35
C LEU A 58 8.34 5.64 -6.70
N VAL A 59 7.84 6.41 -7.68
CA VAL A 59 8.47 6.53 -9.00
C VAL A 59 9.78 7.33 -8.97
N LYS A 60 9.97 8.24 -8.00
CA LYS A 60 11.21 9.00 -7.83
C LYS A 60 12.34 8.17 -7.22
N THR A 61 12.02 7.29 -6.27
CA THR A 61 13.03 6.45 -5.60
C THR A 61 13.55 5.34 -6.52
N LYS A 62 12.72 4.79 -7.42
CA LYS A 62 13.20 3.78 -8.41
C LYS A 62 14.01 4.38 -9.57
N LYS A 63 13.78 5.63 -9.97
CA LYS A 63 14.54 6.25 -11.08
C LYS A 63 15.98 6.64 -10.74
N ILE A 64 16.34 6.77 -9.46
CA ILE A 64 17.72 7.11 -9.05
C ILE A 64 18.63 5.87 -9.01
N THR A 65 18.09 4.68 -8.74
CA THR A 65 18.88 3.44 -8.69
C THR A 65 19.34 2.94 -10.07
N GLU A 66 18.66 3.31 -11.16
CA GLU A 66 19.05 2.91 -12.52
C GLU A 66 20.01 3.88 -13.24
N LYS A 67 20.45 4.98 -12.59
CA LYS A 67 21.43 5.92 -13.17
C LYS A 67 22.85 5.82 -12.61
N ILE A 68 23.16 4.73 -11.89
CA ILE A 68 24.53 4.49 -11.39
C ILE A 68 25.00 3.17 -11.99
N SER A 69 25.83 3.26 -13.03
CA SER A 69 26.69 2.23 -13.66
C SER A 69 26.40 1.96 -15.14
N PHE A 70 26.68 2.94 -16.00
CA PHE A 70 27.23 2.63 -17.32
C PHE A 70 28.23 3.70 -17.76
N ASP A 71 29.27 3.88 -16.96
CA ASP A 71 30.55 4.42 -17.43
C ASP A 71 31.66 3.80 -16.58
N SER A 72 32.26 2.73 -17.09
CA SER A 72 33.54 2.22 -16.61
C SER A 72 34.17 1.38 -17.72
N LYS A 73 34.84 2.12 -18.63
CA LYS A 73 35.87 1.74 -19.61
C LYS A 73 35.50 0.85 -20.79
#